data_AF-A0A944UMG6-F1
#
_entry.id   AF-A0A944UMG6-F1
#
_cell.length_a   1.000
_cell.length_b   1.000
_cell.length_c   1.000
_cell.angle_alpha   90.00
_cell.angle_beta   90.00
_cell.angle_gamma   90.00
#
_symmetry.space_group_name_H-M   'P 1'
#
loop_
_entity.id
_entity.type
_entity.pdbx_description
1 polymer ?
#
loop_
_entity_poly.entity_id
_entity_poly.type
_entity_poly.pdbx_seq_one_letter_code
_entity_poly.pdbx_strand_id
1 'polypeptide(L)'
;MSYLGLVGLFGLIGLTGLLNKVHPSQSGSSIRLLGLLGLLGLVGLYIPTLGACGAFGALGVWNHQNTSIARLSYFGCLGVIGVVQTISFYL
;
A
#
# COMPACT_ATOMS: atom_id res chain seq x y z
N MET A 1 1.55 22.34 2.42
CA MET A 1 1.27 21.24 1.48
C MET A 1 2.05 20.04 1.95
N SER A 2 1.37 19.04 2.53
CA SER A 2 2.03 17.87 3.10
C SER A 2 2.47 16.94 1.98
N TYR A 3 3.78 16.86 1.71
CA TYR A 3 4.38 15.96 0.70
C TYR A 3 4.09 14.47 0.95
N LEU A 4 3.48 14.13 2.09
CA LEU A 4 3.11 12.78 2.51
C LEU A 4 2.09 12.10 1.58
N GLY A 5 1.27 12.86 0.85
CA GLY A 5 0.41 12.28 -0.20
C GLY A 5 1.21 11.59 -1.30
N LEU A 6 2.46 12.00 -1.55
CA LEU A 6 3.35 11.36 -2.51
C LEU A 6 3.77 9.96 -2.07
N VAL A 7 3.84 9.71 -0.76
CA VAL A 7 4.09 8.37 -0.22
C VAL A 7 2.96 7.42 -0.60
N GLY A 8 1.73 7.92 -0.63
CA GLY A 8 0.55 7.17 -1.07
C GLY A 8 0.67 6.60 -2.49
N LEU A 9 1.45 7.24 -3.38
CA LEU A 9 1.64 6.79 -4.76
C LEU A 9 2.36 5.44 -4.86
N PHE A 10 3.17 5.07 -3.87
CA PHE A 10 3.75 3.72 -3.80
C PHE A 10 2.67 2.63 -3.76
N GLY A 11 1.44 2.96 -3.34
CA GLY A 11 0.28 2.07 -3.42
C GLY A 11 -0.02 1.54 -4.82
N LEU A 12 0.30 2.32 -5.86
CA LEU A 12 0.05 1.94 -7.25
C LEU A 12 0.87 0.72 -7.68
N ILE A 13 1.95 0.39 -6.96
CA ILE A 13 2.69 -0.86 -7.13
C ILE A 13 1.75 -2.07 -7.04
N GLY A 14 0.72 -2.02 -6.21
CA GLY A 14 -0.28 -3.10 -6.08
C GLY A 14 -0.95 -3.48 -7.40
N LEU A 15 -1.12 -2.53 -8.34
CA LEU A 15 -1.69 -2.81 -9.65
C LEU A 15 -0.82 -3.76 -10.47
N THR A 16 0.50 -3.79 -10.22
CA THR A 16 1.39 -4.73 -10.92
C THR A 16 1.07 -6.19 -10.60
N GLY A 17 0.46 -6.49 -9.44
CA GLY A 17 -0.06 -7.82 -9.09
C GLY A 17 -1.41 -8.15 -9.73
N LEU A 18 -2.14 -7.15 -10.25
CA LEU A 18 -3.33 -7.37 -11.08
C LEU A 18 -2.95 -7.66 -12.52
N LEU A 19 -1.91 -6.97 -13.03
CA LEU A 19 -1.35 -7.19 -14.36
C LEU A 19 -0.57 -8.50 -14.43
N ASN A 20 0.26 -8.79 -13.43
CA ASN A 20 1.01 -10.03 -13.27
C ASN A 20 0.37 -10.85 -12.15
N LYS A 21 -0.57 -11.73 -12.52
CA LYS A 21 -1.34 -12.49 -11.53
C LYS A 21 -0.45 -13.47 -10.77
N VAL A 22 -0.61 -13.46 -9.45
CA VAL A 22 0.01 -14.44 -8.57
C VAL A 22 -0.66 -15.81 -8.75
N HIS A 23 0.14 -16.88 -8.72
CA HIS A 23 -0.38 -18.25 -8.78
C HIS A 23 -1.25 -18.55 -7.54
N PRO A 24 -2.42 -19.20 -7.66
CA PRO A 24 -3.30 -19.48 -6.53
C PRO A 24 -2.64 -20.22 -5.36
N SER A 25 -1.68 -21.11 -5.68
CA SER A 25 -0.92 -21.88 -4.68
C SER A 25 0.15 -21.07 -3.94
N GLN A 26 0.38 -19.79 -4.27
CA GLN A 26 1.38 -18.99 -3.58
C GLN A 26 0.91 -18.55 -2.20
N SER A 27 1.78 -18.74 -1.20
CA SER A 27 1.54 -18.28 0.16
C SER A 27 1.51 -16.74 0.24
N GLY A 28 0.96 -16.20 1.33
CA GLY A 28 0.88 -14.74 1.56
C GLY A 28 -0.38 -14.05 1.02
N SER A 29 -1.45 -14.79 0.74
CA SER A 29 -2.74 -14.23 0.29
C SER A 29 -3.31 -13.18 1.27
N SER A 30 -3.18 -13.42 2.57
CA SER A 30 -3.63 -12.49 3.63
C SER A 30 -2.93 -11.12 3.56
N ILE A 31 -1.62 -11.11 3.31
CA ILE A 31 -0.85 -9.86 3.20
C ILE A 31 -1.19 -9.12 1.90
N ARG A 32 -1.42 -9.85 0.81
CA ARG A 32 -1.90 -9.25 -0.45
C ARG A 32 -3.27 -8.62 -0.30
N LEU A 33 -4.18 -9.26 0.45
CA LEU A 33 -5.48 -8.68 0.83
C LEU A 33 -5.33 -7.43 1.70
N LEU A 34 -4.35 -7.39 2.60
CA LEU A 34 -4.02 -6.20 3.37
C LEU A 34 -3.65 -5.02 2.46
N GLY A 35 -3.16 -5.30 1.25
CA GLY A 35 -2.94 -4.29 0.22
C GLY A 35 -4.18 -3.49 -0.19
N LEU A 36 -5.38 -4.03 0.02
CA LEU A 36 -6.63 -3.29 -0.21
C LEU A 36 -6.79 -2.09 0.73
N LEU A 37 -6.10 -2.07 1.88
CA LEU A 37 -6.03 -0.89 2.74
C LEU A 37 -5.40 0.32 2.03
N GLY A 38 -4.65 0.12 0.94
CA GLY A 38 -4.16 1.20 0.09
C GLY A 38 -5.27 2.06 -0.51
N LEU A 39 -6.49 1.54 -0.65
CA LEU A 39 -7.64 2.33 -1.11
C LEU A 39 -8.02 3.44 -0.11
N LEU A 40 -7.66 3.32 1.17
CA LEU A 40 -7.81 4.40 2.15
C LEU A 40 -7.01 5.65 1.75
N GLY A 41 -5.94 5.49 0.97
CA GLY A 41 -5.18 6.60 0.40
C GLY A 41 -5.99 7.51 -0.52
N LEU A 42 -7.06 7.01 -1.15
CA LEU A 42 -7.97 7.83 -1.97
C LEU A 42 -8.75 8.84 -1.12
N VAL A 43 -9.05 8.50 0.14
CA VAL A 43 -9.62 9.44 1.11
C VAL A 43 -8.65 10.59 1.40
N GLY A 44 -7.35 10.37 1.16
CA GLY A 44 -6.29 11.37 1.15
C GLY A 44 -6.56 12.62 0.32
N LEU A 45 -7.42 12.52 -0.71
CA LEU A 45 -7.84 13.66 -1.54
C LEU A 45 -8.69 14.67 -0.74
N TYR A 46 -9.39 14.21 0.29
CA TYR A 46 -10.23 15.03 1.17
C TYR A 46 -9.59 15.23 2.54
N ILE A 47 -8.89 14.22 3.06
CA ILE A 47 -8.25 14.21 4.38
C ILE A 47 -6.74 13.96 4.20
N PRO A 48 -5.90 15.01 4.19
CA PRO A 48 -4.47 14.89 3.82
C PRO A 48 -3.68 13.86 4.63
N THR A 49 -4.03 13.61 5.89
CA THR A 49 -3.32 12.65 6.77
C THR A 49 -3.46 11.20 6.32
N LEU A 50 -4.55 10.86 5.62
CA LEU A 50 -4.79 9.52 5.09
C LEU A 50 -4.07 9.25 3.77
N GLY A 51 -3.52 10.27 3.12
CA GLY A 51 -2.84 10.12 1.82
C GLY A 51 -1.70 9.10 1.85
N ALA A 52 -0.89 9.09 2.92
CA ALA A 52 0.21 8.14 3.06
C ALA A 52 -0.26 6.69 3.27
N CYS A 53 -1.49 6.45 3.74
CA CYS A 53 -2.06 5.09 3.81
C CYS A 53 -2.18 4.43 2.43
N GLY A 54 -2.14 5.22 1.34
CA GLY A 54 -2.09 4.71 -0.02
C GLY A 54 -0.98 3.69 -0.24
N ALA A 55 0.17 3.88 0.42
CA ALA A 55 1.33 3.00 0.29
C ALA A 55 1.03 1.53 0.63
N PHE A 56 0.05 1.23 1.50
CA PHE A 56 -0.36 -0.14 1.78
C PHE A 56 -0.71 -0.93 0.51
N GLY A 57 -1.14 -0.28 -0.57
CA GLY A 57 -1.38 -0.90 -1.89
C GLY A 57 -0.21 -1.74 -2.40
N ALA A 58 1.03 -1.38 -2.08
CA ALA A 58 2.21 -2.16 -2.45
C ALA A 58 2.25 -3.55 -1.80
N LEU A 59 1.59 -3.77 -0.64
CA LEU A 59 1.46 -5.11 -0.05
C LEU A 59 0.73 -6.10 -0.97
N GLY A 60 -0.05 -5.60 -1.94
CA GLY A 60 -0.75 -6.40 -2.95
C GLY A 60 0.17 -7.31 -3.78
N VAL A 61 1.46 -7.00 -3.84
CA VAL A 61 2.48 -7.82 -4.54
C VAL A 61 3.32 -8.70 -3.63
N TRP A 62 2.94 -8.83 -2.36
CA TRP A 62 3.67 -9.66 -1.41
C TRP A 62 3.80 -11.11 -1.89
N ASN A 63 5.02 -11.64 -1.79
CA ASN A 63 5.38 -13.02 -2.17
C ASN A 63 4.95 -13.39 -3.60
N HIS A 64 5.06 -12.45 -4.53
CA HIS A 64 4.91 -12.70 -5.96
C HIS A 64 6.02 -13.63 -6.47
N GLN A 65 5.75 -14.51 -7.45
CA GLN A 65 6.73 -15.50 -7.96
C GLN A 65 7.98 -14.82 -8.53
N ASN A 66 7.79 -13.67 -9.17
CA ASN A 66 8.87 -12.77 -9.54
C ASN A 66 9.38 -12.02 -8.30
N THR A 67 10.60 -12.34 -7.87
CA THR A 67 11.26 -11.74 -6.71
C THR A 67 11.43 -10.23 -6.79
N SER A 68 11.58 -9.67 -8.00
CA SER A 68 11.70 -8.23 -8.19
C SER A 68 10.40 -7.51 -7.86
N ILE A 69 9.26 -8.11 -8.24
CA ILE A 69 7.92 -7.61 -7.91
C ILE A 69 7.64 -7.78 -6.41
N ALA A 70 8.01 -8.94 -5.84
CA ALA A 70 7.83 -9.20 -4.42
C ALA A 70 8.55 -8.19 -3.52
N ARG A 71 9.76 -7.73 -3.90
CA ARG A 71 10.50 -6.71 -3.14
C ARG A 71 9.79 -5.37 -3.08
N LEU A 72 8.96 -5.04 -4.07
CA LEU A 72 8.22 -3.79 -4.06
C LEU A 72 7.17 -3.74 -2.93
N SER A 73 6.77 -4.91 -2.40
CA SER A 73 5.84 -4.97 -1.27
C SER A 73 6.36 -4.33 0.02
N TYR A 74 7.68 -4.19 0.19
CA TYR A 74 8.26 -3.51 1.34
C TYR A 74 7.90 -2.01 1.41
N PHE A 75 7.63 -1.38 0.27
CA PHE A 75 7.09 -0.01 0.25
C PHE A 75 5.71 0.07 0.89
N GLY A 76 5.01 -1.06 1.02
CA GLY A 76 3.76 -1.21 1.75
C GLY A 76 3.83 -0.76 3.20
N CYS A 77 4.97 -0.95 3.85
CA CYS A 77 5.20 -0.55 5.23
C CYS A 77 5.16 0.97 5.43
N LEU A 78 5.40 1.76 4.36
CA LEU A 78 5.27 3.22 4.42
C LEU A 78 3.83 3.66 4.72
N GLY A 79 2.83 2.80 4.49
CA GLY A 79 1.43 3.06 4.86
C GLY A 79 1.22 3.32 6.35
N VAL A 80 2.09 2.74 7.20
CA VAL A 80 2.06 2.97 8.65
C VAL A 80 2.27 4.44 9.01
N ILE A 81 3.04 5.18 8.20
CA ILE A 81 3.24 6.63 8.39
C ILE A 81 1.91 7.37 8.33
N GLY A 82 1.02 6.99 7.39
CA GLY A 82 -0.31 7.59 7.28
C GLY A 82 -1.20 7.30 8.49
N VAL A 83 -1.09 6.09 9.05
CA VAL A 83 -1.82 5.71 10.27
C VAL A 83 -1.33 6.52 11.46
N VAL A 84 -0.02 6.53 11.71
CA VAL A 84 0.59 7.30 12.82
C VAL A 84 0.23 8.77 12.71
N GLN A 85 0.34 9.34 11.51
CA GLN A 85 0.03 10.75 11.30
C GLN A 85 -1.46 11.07 11.51
N THR A 86 -2.35 10.20 11.05
CA THR A 86 -3.79 10.38 11.29
C THR A 86 -4.08 10.31 12.79
N ILE A 87 -3.49 9.37 13.52
CA ILE A 87 -3.64 9.29 14.97
C ILE A 87 -3.12 10.58 15.63
N SER A 88 -1.89 11.01 15.33
CA SER A 88 -1.28 12.21 15.93
C SER A 88 -2.02 13.52 15.62
N PHE A 89 -2.83 13.57 14.56
CA PHE A 89 -3.58 14.77 14.20
C PHE A 89 -4.95 14.82 14.88
N TYR A 90 -5.58 13.67 15.13
CA TYR A 90 -6.96 13.58 15.62
C TYR A 90 -7.08 13.15 17.09
N LEU A 91 -6.01 12.61 17.69
CA LEU A 91 -5.94 12.14 19.07
C LEU A 91 -4.91 12.96 19.86
#